data_AF-A0A1N7RKZ6-F1
#
_entry.id   AF-A0A1N7RKZ6-F1
#
_cell.length_a   1.000
_cell.length_b   1.000
_cell.length_c   1.000
_cell.angle_alpha   90.00
_cell.angle_beta   90.00
_cell.angle_gamma   90.00
#
_symmetry.space_group_name_H-M   'P 1'
#
loop_
_entity.id
_entity.type
_entity.pdbx_description
1 polymer ?
#
loop_
_entity_poly.entity_id
_entity_poly.type
_entity_poly.pdbx_seq_one_letter_code
_entity_poly.pdbx_strand_id
1 'polypeptide(L)'
;MRVCRSTLQTGFLNITGQSPSSYLRRIRLGQVRHLLRSTLADQTTVGDAAARWGFVHLGRFATDYRNLFGEFPSQTLRPELAPKDESLAEH
;
A
#
# COMPACT_ATOMS: atom_id res chain seq x y z
N MET A 1 33.88 -1.81 -11.24
CA MET A 1 33.74 -2.36 -9.87
C MET A 1 32.26 -2.68 -9.63
N ARG A 2 31.84 -3.94 -9.80
CA ARG A 2 30.43 -4.35 -9.60
C ARG A 2 30.20 -4.52 -8.09
N VAL A 3 29.54 -3.55 -7.47
CA VAL A 3 29.04 -3.71 -6.10
C VAL A 3 27.90 -4.72 -6.11
N CYS A 4 28.17 -5.88 -5.52
CA CYS A 4 27.19 -6.94 -5.31
C CYS A 4 26.09 -6.44 -4.36
N ARG A 5 24.84 -6.52 -4.81
CA ARG A 5 23.63 -6.09 -4.06
C ARG A 5 23.44 -6.79 -2.71
N SER A 6 24.17 -7.87 -2.44
CA SER A 6 23.96 -8.75 -1.29
C SER A 6 24.47 -8.17 0.04
N THR A 7 25.58 -7.44 0.08
CA THR A 7 26.14 -6.98 1.37
C THR A 7 25.32 -5.84 2.00
N LEU A 8 24.70 -4.98 1.19
CA LEU A 8 23.79 -3.94 1.68
C LEU A 8 22.41 -4.48 2.10
N GLN A 9 21.94 -5.55 1.47
CA GLN A 9 20.65 -6.17 1.81
C GLN A 9 20.71 -6.88 3.18
N THR A 10 21.84 -7.50 3.52
CA THR A 10 21.98 -8.27 4.76
C THR A 10 22.14 -7.38 6.01
N GLY A 11 22.75 -6.19 5.89
CA GLY A 11 22.96 -5.30 7.04
C GLY A 11 21.66 -4.73 7.65
N PHE A 12 20.63 -4.51 6.84
CA PHE A 12 19.38 -3.87 7.26
C PHE A 12 18.35 -4.86 7.87
N LEU A 13 18.46 -6.15 7.50
CA LEU A 13 17.70 -7.26 8.10
C LEU A 13 18.02 -7.45 9.59
N ASN A 14 19.30 -7.29 9.96
CA ASN A 14 19.78 -7.50 11.34
C ASN A 14 19.32 -6.43 12.34
N ILE A 15 18.88 -5.26 11.89
CA ILE A 15 18.51 -4.14 12.77
C ILE A 15 16.98 -4.04 12.95
N THR A 16 16.19 -4.47 11.97
CA THR A 16 14.73 -4.22 11.94
C THR A 16 13.85 -5.47 11.98
N GLY A 17 14.42 -6.67 11.83
CA GLY A 17 13.67 -7.93 11.84
C GLY A 17 12.68 -8.10 10.68
N GLN A 18 12.69 -7.18 9.71
CA GLN A 18 11.84 -7.19 8.52
C GLN A 18 12.71 -7.02 7.28
N SER A 19 12.32 -7.67 6.18
CA SER A 19 12.98 -7.43 4.89
C SER A 19 12.88 -5.94 4.54
N PRO A 20 13.95 -5.30 4.04
CA PRO A 20 13.95 -3.90 3.63
C PRO A 20 12.80 -3.55 2.68
N SER A 21 12.40 -4.51 1.85
CA SER A 21 11.27 -4.38 0.94
C SER A 21 9.93 -4.27 1.66
N SER A 22 9.73 -4.97 2.78
CA SER A 22 8.52 -4.89 3.60
C SER A 22 8.42 -3.55 4.34
N TYR A 23 9.53 -3.05 4.87
CA TYR A 23 9.57 -1.75 5.52
C TYR A 23 9.29 -0.61 4.52
N LEU A 24 9.97 -0.60 3.37
CA LEU A 24 9.70 0.35 2.30
C LEU A 24 8.27 0.25 1.77
N ARG A 25 7.70 -0.96 1.72
CA ARG A 25 6.29 -1.16 1.34
C ARG A 25 5.35 -0.46 2.31
N ARG A 26 5.57 -0.56 3.62
CA ARG A 26 4.75 0.14 4.63
C ARG A 26 4.83 1.65 4.48
N ILE A 27 6.03 2.19 4.23
CA ILE A 27 6.20 3.63 3.96
C ILE A 27 5.40 4.03 2.72
N ARG A 28 5.52 3.29 1.61
CA ARG A 28 4.77 3.56 0.38
C ARG A 28 3.26 3.51 0.58
N LEU A 29 2.76 2.52 1.32
CA LEU A 29 1.34 2.43 1.69
C LEU A 29 0.87 3.66 2.48
N GLY A 30 1.67 4.14 3.43
CA GLY A 30 1.39 5.37 4.17
C GLY A 30 1.33 6.61 3.29
N GLN A 31 2.24 6.73 2.33
CA GLN A 31 2.26 7.83 1.38
C GLN A 31 1.07 7.81 0.42
N VAL A 32 0.64 6.63 -0.03
CA VAL A 32 -0.60 6.48 -0.80
C VAL A 32 -1.79 6.95 0.03
N ARG A 33 -1.91 6.53 1.30
CA ARG A 33 -2.99 6.97 2.20
C ARG A 33 -3.00 8.48 2.38
N HIS A 34 -1.84 9.10 2.57
CA HIS A 34 -1.73 10.55 2.69
C HIS A 34 -2.23 11.24 1.41
N LEU A 35 -1.78 10.79 0.24
CA LEU A 35 -2.20 11.32 -1.05
C LEU A 35 -3.71 11.19 -1.29
N LEU A 36 -4.29 10.03 -0.96
CA LEU A 36 -5.74 9.80 -1.10
C LEU A 36 -6.57 10.67 -0.16
N ARG A 37 -6.05 11.02 1.03
CA ARG A 37 -6.72 11.92 1.98
C ARG A 37 -6.56 13.39 1.65
N SER A 38 -5.45 13.77 1.00
CA SER A 38 -5.13 15.16 0.66
C SER A 38 -5.69 15.61 -0.69
N THR A 39 -6.17 14.68 -1.51
CA THR A 39 -6.62 14.93 -2.88
C THR A 39 -8.11 14.67 -2.98
N LEU A 40 -8.84 15.53 -3.71
CA LEU A 40 -10.26 15.29 -4.00
C LEU A 40 -10.42 14.07 -4.90
N ALA A 41 -11.50 13.31 -4.69
CA ALA A 41 -11.79 12.06 -5.40
C ALA A 41 -11.92 12.22 -6.93
N ASP A 42 -12.15 13.43 -7.42
CA ASP A 42 -12.27 13.76 -8.85
C ASP A 42 -10.92 14.11 -9.49
N GLN A 43 -9.85 14.29 -8.70
CA GLN A 43 -8.52 14.68 -9.16
C GLN A 43 -7.50 13.52 -9.18
N THR A 44 -7.84 12.38 -8.58
CA THR A 44 -6.93 11.22 -8.50
C THR A 44 -7.73 9.95 -8.30
N THR A 45 -7.31 8.88 -8.98
CA THR A 45 -7.84 7.54 -8.73
C THR A 45 -6.93 6.76 -7.78
N VAL A 46 -7.49 5.73 -7.14
CA VAL A 46 -6.71 4.75 -6.36
C VAL A 46 -5.60 4.12 -7.20
N GLY A 47 -5.87 3.85 -8.48
CA GLY A 47 -4.92 3.28 -9.41
C GLY A 47 -3.72 4.20 -9.66
N ASP A 48 -3.98 5.47 -9.93
CA ASP A 48 -2.93 6.47 -10.17
C ASP A 48 -2.08 6.70 -8.92
N ALA A 49 -2.72 6.79 -7.75
CA ALA A 49 -2.02 6.91 -6.48
C ALA A 49 -1.11 5.70 -6.23
N ALA A 50 -1.60 4.49 -6.46
CA ALA A 50 -0.84 3.26 -6.30
C ALA A 50 0.35 3.19 -7.30
N ALA A 51 0.10 3.51 -8.57
CA ALA A 51 1.12 3.52 -9.62
C ALA A 51 2.25 4.52 -9.31
N ARG A 52 1.90 5.73 -8.82
CA ARG A 52 2.87 6.77 -8.44
C ARG A 52 3.86 6.32 -7.38
N TRP A 53 3.44 5.42 -6.48
CA TRP A 53 4.28 4.86 -5.42
C TRP A 53 4.85 3.47 -5.75
N GLY A 54 4.70 3.02 -7.00
CA GLY A 54 5.33 1.81 -7.54
C GLY A 54 4.56 0.51 -7.27
N PHE A 55 3.26 0.57 -7.03
CA PHE A 55 2.41 -0.62 -6.96
C PHE A 55 1.86 -0.98 -8.34
N VAL A 56 2.27 -2.14 -8.85
CA VAL A 56 1.87 -2.63 -10.18
C VAL A 56 0.60 -3.50 -10.09
N HIS A 57 0.46 -4.27 -9.00
CA HIS A 57 -0.67 -5.19 -8.81
C HIS A 57 -1.69 -4.60 -7.84
N LEU A 58 -2.75 -3.98 -8.37
CA LEU A 58 -3.75 -3.27 -7.57
C LEU A 58 -4.49 -4.17 -6.57
N GLY A 59 -4.81 -5.41 -6.94
CA GLY A 59 -5.46 -6.35 -6.03
C GLY A 59 -4.60 -6.65 -4.80
N ARG A 60 -3.31 -6.96 -5.01
CA ARG A 60 -2.38 -7.22 -3.91
C ARG A 60 -2.13 -5.98 -3.06
N PHE A 61 -2.01 -4.82 -3.71
CA PHE A 61 -1.90 -3.53 -3.03
C PHE A 61 -3.11 -3.28 -2.13
N ALA A 62 -4.34 -3.49 -2.62
CA ALA A 62 -5.56 -3.27 -1.84
C ALA A 62 -5.64 -4.19 -0.62
N THR A 63 -5.25 -5.47 -0.76
CA THR A 63 -5.15 -6.40 0.37
C THR A 63 -4.10 -5.94 1.39
N ASP A 64 -2.88 -5.61 0.94
CA ASP A 64 -1.81 -5.15 1.83
C ASP A 64 -2.18 -3.82 2.53
N TYR A 65 -2.91 -2.94 1.84
CA TYR A 65 -3.41 -1.68 2.36
C TYR A 65 -4.47 -1.92 3.45
N ARG A 66 -5.47 -2.77 3.18
CA ARG A 66 -6.50 -3.15 4.16
C ARG A 66 -5.88 -3.81 5.39
N ASN A 67 -4.92 -4.71 5.20
CA ASN A 67 -4.23 -5.37 6.31
C ASN A 67 -3.47 -4.37 7.21
N LEU A 68 -2.99 -3.25 6.66
CA LEU A 68 -2.24 -2.25 7.42
C LEU A 68 -3.13 -1.15 8.04
N PHE A 69 -4.22 -0.77 7.39
CA PHE A 69 -5.05 0.38 7.79
C PHE A 69 -6.50 0.04 8.18
N GLY A 70 -6.93 -1.20 7.98
CA GLY A 70 -8.30 -1.65 8.29
C GLY A 70 -9.37 -1.20 7.29
N GLU A 71 -9.01 -0.41 6.29
CA GLU A 71 -9.91 0.16 5.28
C GLU A 71 -9.34 -0.07 3.87
N PHE A 72 -10.20 -0.11 2.85
CA PHE A 72 -9.79 -0.13 1.46
C PHE A 72 -9.34 1.26 1.00
N PRO A 73 -8.40 1.35 0.05
CA PRO A 73 -7.96 2.64 -0.49
C PRO A 73 -9.09 3.42 -1.18
N SER A 74 -10.10 2.72 -1.72
CA SER A 74 -11.33 3.35 -2.25
C SER A 74 -12.15 4.04 -1.16
N GLN A 75 -12.24 3.44 0.04
CA GLN A 75 -12.92 4.04 1.20
C GLN A 75 -12.15 5.27 1.70
N THR A 76 -10.81 5.22 1.69
CA THR A 76 -9.99 6.39 2.01
C THR A 76 -10.22 7.55 1.05
N LEU A 77 -10.34 7.27 -0.26
CA LEU A 77 -10.57 8.29 -1.28
C LEU A 77 -12.03 8.80 -1.30
N ARG A 78 -12.99 7.90 -1.06
CA ARG A 78 -14.42 8.18 -1.06
C ARG A 78 -15.06 7.61 0.22
N PRO A 79 -15.05 8.37 1.33
CA PRO A 79 -15.59 7.91 2.60
C PRO A 79 -17.09 7.56 2.54
N GLU A 80 -17.82 8.21 1.64
CA GLU A 80 -19.27 8.00 1.44
C GLU A 80 -19.59 6.70 0.70
N LEU A 81 -18.61 6.13 -0.01
CA LEU A 81 -18.72 4.87 -0.73
C LEU A 81 -18.33 3.69 0.19
N ALA A 82 -18.95 3.60 1.36
CA ALA A 82 -18.86 2.41 2.20
C ALA A 82 -19.49 1.22 1.45
N PRO A 83 -18.78 0.11 1.20
CA PRO A 83 -19.35 -1.05 0.52
C PRO A 83 -20.47 -1.64 1.37
N LYS A 84 -21.63 -1.81 0.73
CA LYS A 84 -22.85 -2.44 1.25
C LYS A 84 -22.78 -3.97 1.29
N ASP A 85 -21.59 -4.58 1.23
CA ASP A 85 -21.45 -6.02 1.02
C ASP A 85 -20.47 -6.64 2.03
N GLU A 86 -21.03 -7.00 3.19
CA GLU A 86 -20.56 -8.10 4.03
C GLU A 86 -21.68 -9.17 4.08
N SER A 87 -22.30 -9.42 2.93
CA SER A 87 -23.19 -10.56 2.71
C SER A 87 -22.61 -11.41 1.59
N LEU A 88 -21.65 -12.28 1.94
CA LEU A 88 -21.36 -13.60 1.35
C LEU A 88 -19.88 -13.96 1.55
N ALA A 89 -19.56 -14.38 2.77
CA ALA A 89 -18.57 -15.41 3.00
C ALA A 89 -19.08 -16.35 4.12
N GLU A 90 -20.28 -16.89 3.93
CA GLU A 90 -20.61 -18.21 4.45
C GLU A 90 -20.45 -19.19 3.29
N HIS A 91 -19.51 -20.12 3.43
CA HIS A 91 -19.58 -21.56 3.13
C HIS A 91 -18.30 -22.21 3.67
#